data_AF-A0A1U9Z6N2-F1
#
_entry.id   AF-A0A1U9Z6N2-F1
#
_cell.length_a   1.000
_cell.length_b   1.000
_cell.length_c   1.000
_cell.angle_alpha   90.00
_cell.angle_beta   90.00
_cell.angle_gamma   90.00
#
_symmetry.space_group_name_H-M   'P 1'
#
loop_
_entity.id
_entity.type
_entity.pdbx_description
1 polymer ?
#
loop_
_entity_poly.entity_id
_entity_poly.type
_entity_poly.pdbx_seq_one_letter_code
_entity_poly.pdbx_strand_id
1 'polypeptide(L)'
;MANARLLRSLRTGRSLMPGQQGKIMSESPTSIVGRDHRNVGFVEAFQLTFKNYALFSGRSSRGAFWFWVLWTIIISGVLGGIDSVLFGKVGYLQGLWNLATLIPSIAISARRLHDVGRSGWWQLIGFTVIGLFVLLYWYCKPGQEQTNDFGADVEAGRA
;
A
#
# COMPACT_ATOMS: atom_id res chain seq x y z
N MET A 1 -7.85 65.60 23.37
CA MET A 1 -6.58 64.88 23.55
C MET A 1 -6.85 63.39 23.37
N ALA A 2 -6.15 62.74 22.43
CA ALA A 2 -5.96 61.29 22.23
C ALA A 2 -7.21 60.37 22.06
N ASN A 3 -7.31 59.41 21.14
CA ASN A 3 -6.61 59.09 19.89
C ASN A 3 -7.43 57.94 19.25
N ALA A 4 -8.40 58.26 18.39
CA ALA A 4 -9.19 57.28 17.65
C ALA A 4 -8.44 56.79 16.39
N ARG A 5 -7.25 56.20 16.58
CA ARG A 5 -6.33 55.92 15.46
C ARG A 5 -5.57 54.60 15.59
N LEU A 6 -6.23 53.49 15.92
CA LEU A 6 -5.63 52.13 15.86
C LEU A 6 -6.63 51.03 15.45
N LEU A 7 -7.51 51.27 14.47
CA LEU A 7 -8.31 50.20 13.84
C LEU A 7 -8.30 50.34 12.32
N ARG A 8 -7.12 50.32 11.69
CA ARG A 8 -7.05 50.44 10.23
C ARG A 8 -5.79 49.88 9.57
N SER A 9 -5.30 48.69 9.94
CA SER A 9 -4.13 48.14 9.22
C SER A 9 -4.03 46.64 8.97
N LEU A 10 -5.07 45.82 9.15
CA LEU A 10 -5.01 44.42 8.69
C LEU A 10 -6.26 43.97 7.93
N ARG A 11 -6.82 44.88 7.13
CA ARG A 11 -7.67 44.53 5.97
C ARG A 11 -6.82 44.56 4.71
N THR A 12 -5.72 43.80 4.70
CA THR A 12 -5.05 43.50 3.44
C THR A 12 -5.70 42.23 2.91
N GLY A 13 -6.88 42.43 2.30
CA GLY A 13 -7.46 41.44 1.41
C GLY A 13 -6.44 41.18 0.32
N ARG A 14 -5.66 40.11 0.48
CA ARG A 14 -4.75 39.59 -0.53
C ARG A 14 -5.64 39.15 -1.70
N SER A 15 -5.86 40.06 -2.63
CA SER A 15 -6.51 39.78 -3.90
C SER A 15 -5.77 38.60 -4.52
N LEU A 16 -6.42 37.43 -4.50
CA LEU A 16 -5.88 36.24 -5.10
C LEU A 16 -5.84 36.50 -6.60
N MET A 17 -4.63 36.58 -7.15
CA MET A 17 -4.38 36.71 -8.58
C MET A 17 -5.24 35.67 -9.33
N PRO A 18 -6.00 36.04 -10.37
CA PRO A 18 -6.98 35.17 -11.03
C PRO A 18 -6.39 33.90 -11.68
N GLY A 19 -5.07 33.77 -11.75
CA GLY A 19 -4.36 32.55 -12.18
C GLY A 19 -3.88 31.61 -11.06
N GLN A 20 -4.05 31.95 -9.78
CA GLN A 20 -3.60 31.13 -8.64
C GLN A 20 -4.71 30.28 -8.02
N GLN A 21 -5.99 30.64 -8.19
CA GLN A 21 -7.11 29.87 -7.61
C GLN A 21 -7.18 28.43 -8.13
N GLY A 22 -6.85 28.20 -9.40
CA GLY A 22 -6.81 26.84 -9.98
C GLY A 22 -5.69 25.96 -9.43
N LYS A 23 -4.59 26.55 -8.94
CA LYS A 23 -3.44 25.81 -8.40
C LYS A 23 -3.61 25.50 -6.91
N ILE A 24 -4.19 26.43 -6.15
CA ILE A 24 -4.36 26.27 -4.70
C ILE A 24 -5.49 25.26 -4.37
N MET A 25 -6.49 25.10 -5.25
CA MET A 25 -7.59 24.16 -5.02
C MET A 25 -7.25 22.70 -5.38
N SER A 26 -6.17 22.45 -6.13
CA SER A 26 -5.69 21.09 -6.46
C SER A 26 -4.60 20.58 -5.52
N GLU A 27 -3.92 21.48 -4.82
CA GLU A 27 -2.93 21.11 -3.80
C GLU A 27 -3.68 20.76 -2.51
N SER A 28 -4.18 19.53 -2.44
CA SER A 28 -4.66 18.93 -1.19
C SER A 28 -3.64 19.19 -0.06
N PRO A 29 -4.06 19.52 1.17
CA PRO A 29 -3.17 19.79 2.31
C PRO A 29 -2.20 18.67 2.69
N THR A 30 -2.20 17.54 1.97
CA THR A 30 -1.37 16.36 2.24
C THR A 30 0.10 16.52 1.89
N SER A 31 0.55 17.57 1.19
CA SER A 31 1.98 17.71 0.82
C SER A 31 2.92 17.97 2.00
N ILE A 32 2.39 18.40 3.15
CA ILE A 32 3.13 18.65 4.40
C ILE A 32 3.07 17.51 5.41
N VAL A 33 2.22 16.50 5.18
CA VAL A 33 2.15 15.29 6.00
C VAL A 33 3.08 14.26 5.40
N GLY A 34 4.22 14.01 6.05
CA GLY A 34 5.11 12.91 5.66
C GLY A 34 4.33 11.59 5.56
N ARG A 35 4.68 10.69 4.63
CA ARG A 35 3.94 9.44 4.37
C ARG A 35 4.08 8.39 5.49
N ASP A 36 3.94 8.76 6.75
CA ASP A 36 4.08 7.86 7.91
C ASP A 36 3.07 6.71 7.86
N HIS A 37 1.86 6.97 7.36
CA HIS A 37 0.77 6.03 7.15
C HIS A 37 1.11 4.90 6.17
N ARG A 38 2.23 5.00 5.45
CA ARG A 38 2.74 3.99 4.50
C ARG A 38 3.94 3.21 5.05
N ASN A 39 4.49 3.62 6.19
CA ASN A 39 5.54 2.89 6.87
C ASN A 39 4.90 1.77 7.68
N VAL A 40 4.84 0.58 7.08
CA VAL A 40 4.33 -0.63 7.72
C VAL A 40 5.48 -1.39 8.34
N GLY A 41 5.36 -1.75 9.62
CA GLY A 41 6.38 -2.54 10.32
C GLY A 41 6.37 -4.03 9.91
N PHE A 42 7.43 -4.75 10.24
CA PHE A 42 7.58 -6.18 9.92
C PHE A 42 6.44 -7.05 10.49
N VAL A 43 6.13 -6.91 11.78
CA VAL A 43 5.03 -7.64 12.44
C VAL A 43 3.67 -7.14 11.98
N GLU A 44 3.56 -5.84 11.76
CA GLU A 44 2.32 -5.21 11.36
C GLU A 44 1.87 -5.65 9.97
N ALA A 45 2.80 -5.86 9.03
CA ALA A 45 2.48 -6.40 7.70
C ALA A 45 1.78 -7.77 7.78
N PHE A 46 2.20 -8.62 8.73
CA PHE A 46 1.56 -9.90 8.98
C PHE A 46 0.12 -9.70 9.49
N GLN A 47 -0.07 -8.86 10.51
CA GLN A 47 -1.39 -8.55 11.07
C GLN A 47 -2.32 -7.93 10.03
N LEU A 48 -1.83 -6.95 9.25
CA LEU A 48 -2.59 -6.29 8.19
C LEU A 48 -2.99 -7.27 7.08
N THR A 49 -2.16 -8.26 6.76
CA THR A 49 -2.51 -9.25 5.74
C THR A 49 -3.68 -10.11 6.18
N PHE A 50 -3.68 -10.59 7.42
CA PHE A 50 -4.81 -11.36 7.96
C PHE A 50 -6.03 -10.49 8.30
N LYS A 51 -5.84 -9.23 8.69
CA LYS A 51 -6.94 -8.27 8.85
C LYS A 51 -7.66 -8.01 7.52
N ASN A 52 -6.88 -7.91 6.44
CA ASN A 52 -7.37 -7.67 5.08
C ASN A 52 -7.38 -8.96 4.23
N TYR A 53 -7.75 -10.09 4.84
CA TYR A 53 -7.59 -11.43 4.26
C TYR A 53 -8.20 -11.59 2.87
N ALA A 54 -9.44 -11.14 2.68
CA ALA A 54 -10.16 -11.18 1.40
C ALA A 54 -10.52 -9.77 0.90
N LEU A 55 -9.81 -8.74 1.36
CA LEU A 55 -10.05 -7.36 0.94
C LEU A 55 -9.17 -7.03 -0.28
N PHE A 56 -9.81 -6.96 -1.44
CA PHE A 56 -9.15 -6.62 -2.72
C PHE A 56 -9.15 -5.12 -3.03
N SER A 57 -9.98 -4.34 -2.32
CA SER A 57 -10.05 -2.89 -2.49
C SER A 57 -8.97 -2.17 -1.68
N GLY A 58 -8.68 -0.94 -2.11
CA GLY A 58 -7.65 -0.11 -1.49
C GLY A 58 -6.24 -0.38 -2.02
N ARG A 59 -5.27 0.14 -1.29
CA ARG A 59 -3.87 0.23 -1.71
C ARG A 59 -2.96 -0.35 -0.64
N SER A 60 -1.85 -0.94 -1.07
CA SER A 60 -0.81 -1.44 -0.17
C SER A 60 0.55 -0.90 -0.53
N SER A 61 1.25 -0.44 0.50
CA SER A 61 2.61 0.06 0.45
C SER A 61 3.58 -1.05 0.05
N ARG A 62 4.75 -0.63 -0.46
CA ARG A 62 5.85 -1.55 -0.74
C ARG A 62 6.29 -2.33 0.51
N GLY A 63 6.28 -1.68 1.68
CA GLY A 63 6.70 -2.28 2.95
C GLY A 63 5.79 -3.44 3.33
N ALA A 64 4.47 -3.22 3.32
CA ALA A 64 3.50 -4.27 3.61
C ALA A 64 3.66 -5.48 2.67
N PHE A 65 3.77 -5.23 1.36
CA PHE A 65 3.94 -6.30 0.37
C PHE A 65 5.23 -7.08 0.56
N TRP A 66 6.38 -6.41 0.68
CA TRP A 66 7.68 -7.09 0.80
C TRP A 66 7.83 -7.81 2.14
N PHE A 67 7.31 -7.26 3.24
CA PHE A 67 7.29 -7.98 4.51
C PHE A 67 6.36 -9.19 4.48
N TRP A 68 5.22 -9.13 3.78
CA TRP A 68 4.41 -10.32 3.54
C TRP A 68 5.19 -11.41 2.80
N VAL A 69 5.87 -11.06 1.70
CA VAL A 69 6.71 -12.01 0.94
C VAL A 69 7.78 -12.64 1.83
N LEU A 70 8.45 -11.85 2.67
CA LEU A 70 9.44 -12.35 3.63
C LEU A 70 8.81 -13.33 4.64
N TRP A 71 7.64 -13.02 5.20
CA TRP A 71 6.93 -13.93 6.08
C TRP A 71 6.56 -15.24 5.39
N THR A 72 6.08 -15.17 4.14
CA THR A 72 5.76 -16.37 3.35
C THR A 72 7.00 -17.25 3.17
N ILE A 73 8.17 -16.67 2.87
CA ILE A 73 9.44 -17.41 2.72
C ILE A 73 9.85 -18.05 4.05
N ILE A 74 9.83 -17.30 5.16
CA ILE A 74 10.22 -17.78 6.49
C ILE A 74 9.32 -18.94 6.92
N ILE A 75 7.99 -18.77 6.84
CA ILE A 75 7.03 -19.78 7.28
C ILE A 75 7.11 -21.02 6.39
N SER A 76 7.27 -20.85 5.07
CA SER A 76 7.44 -21.99 4.15
C SER A 76 8.71 -22.78 4.46
N GLY A 77 9.82 -22.11 4.79
CA GLY A 77 11.06 -22.77 5.19
C GLY A 77 10.92 -23.55 6.50
N VAL A 78 10.28 -22.94 7.51
CA VAL A 78 10.04 -23.59 8.81
C VAL A 78 9.11 -24.79 8.65
N LEU A 79 7.99 -24.64 7.95
CA LEU A 79 7.04 -25.73 7.71
C LEU A 79 7.66 -26.86 6.91
N GLY A 80 8.46 -26.56 5.88
CA GLY A 80 9.18 -27.58 5.10
C GLY A 80 10.19 -28.36 5.94
N GLY A 81 10.87 -27.70 6.89
CA GLY A 81 11.73 -28.36 7.87
C GLY A 81 10.95 -29.29 8.80
N ILE A 82 9.82 -28.83 9.32
CA ILE A 82 8.95 -29.63 10.20
C ILE A 82 8.37 -30.83 9.45
N ASP A 83 7.82 -30.63 8.24
CA ASP A 83 7.30 -31.71 7.40
C ASP A 83 8.37 -32.77 7.16
N SER A 84 9.60 -32.35 6.82
CA SER A 84 10.72 -33.26 6.55
C SER A 84 11.07 -34.16 7.75
N VAL A 85 10.91 -33.66 8.98
CA VAL A 85 11.20 -34.41 10.21
C VAL A 85 10.02 -35.29 10.65
N LEU A 86 8.79 -34.79 10.56
CA LEU A 86 7.61 -35.48 11.09
C LEU A 86 6.94 -36.43 10.10
N PHE A 87 6.87 -36.03 8.83
CA PHE A 87 6.06 -36.68 7.79
C PHE A 87 6.89 -37.04 6.54
N GLY A 88 8.20 -36.80 6.56
CA GLY A 88 9.07 -36.96 5.40
C GLY A 88 8.80 -35.91 4.31
N LYS A 89 8.98 -36.27 3.04
CA LYS A 89 8.92 -35.31 1.91
C LYS A 89 7.52 -35.12 1.32
N VAL A 90 6.45 -35.39 2.08
CA VAL A 90 5.07 -35.34 1.58
C VAL A 90 4.49 -33.91 1.60
N GLY A 91 4.94 -33.06 2.52
CA GLY A 91 4.63 -31.62 2.51
C GLY A 91 3.19 -31.26 2.91
N TYR A 92 2.57 -32.00 3.83
CA TYR A 92 1.18 -31.78 4.22
C TYR A 92 0.94 -30.40 4.86
N LEU A 93 1.81 -29.98 5.79
CA LEU A 93 1.67 -28.70 6.47
C LEU A 93 1.91 -27.54 5.50
N GLN A 94 2.91 -27.68 4.63
CA GLN A 94 3.16 -26.71 3.58
C GLN A 94 1.97 -26.59 2.61
N GLY A 95 1.35 -27.71 2.22
CA GLY A 95 0.16 -27.73 1.38
C GLY A 95 -1.00 -26.97 2.00
N LEU A 96 -1.28 -27.21 3.29
CA LEU A 96 -2.34 -26.51 4.01
C LEU A 96 -2.06 -25.01 4.14
N TRP A 97 -0.81 -24.64 4.43
CA TRP A 97 -0.39 -23.24 4.50
C TRP A 97 -0.58 -22.51 3.16
N ASN A 98 -0.17 -23.13 2.06
CA ASN A 98 -0.33 -22.55 0.72
C ASN A 98 -1.81 -22.30 0.40
N LEU A 99 -2.69 -23.25 0.74
CA LEU A 99 -4.14 -23.07 0.56
C LEU A 99 -4.70 -21.96 1.46
N ALA A 100 -4.31 -21.92 2.74
CA ALA A 100 -4.76 -20.93 3.69
C ALA A 100 -4.29 -19.51 3.35
N THR A 101 -3.13 -19.36 2.68
CA THR A 101 -2.56 -18.06 2.33
C THR A 101 -2.74 -17.67 0.87
N LEU A 102 -3.38 -18.52 0.07
CA LEU A 102 -3.64 -18.25 -1.35
C LEU A 102 -4.46 -16.97 -1.53
N ILE A 103 -5.59 -16.86 -0.84
CA ILE A 103 -6.50 -15.71 -0.92
C ILE A 103 -5.80 -14.42 -0.49
N PRO A 104 -5.19 -14.31 0.72
CA PRO A 104 -4.55 -13.07 1.13
C PRO A 104 -3.35 -12.69 0.26
N SER A 105 -2.63 -13.66 -0.31
CA SER A 105 -1.52 -13.39 -1.23
C SER A 105 -1.99 -12.73 -2.52
N ILE A 106 -3.11 -13.20 -3.09
CA ILE A 106 -3.71 -12.59 -4.28
C ILE A 106 -4.27 -11.21 -3.91
N ALA A 107 -4.90 -11.07 -2.75
CA ALA A 107 -5.48 -9.82 -2.27
C ALA A 107 -4.44 -8.71 -2.07
N ILE A 108 -3.33 -8.98 -1.37
CA ILE A 108 -2.27 -7.99 -1.17
C ILE A 108 -1.53 -7.66 -2.47
N SER A 109 -1.35 -8.64 -3.36
CA SER A 109 -0.78 -8.40 -4.70
C SER A 109 -1.67 -7.48 -5.54
N ALA A 110 -3.00 -7.58 -5.39
CA ALA A 110 -3.96 -6.76 -6.13
C ALA A 110 -3.89 -5.31 -5.62
N ARG A 111 -3.91 -5.13 -4.31
CA ARG A 111 -3.73 -3.83 -3.64
C ARG A 111 -2.39 -3.19 -3.98
N ARG A 112 -1.33 -3.99 -4.16
CA ARG A 112 -0.02 -3.50 -4.59
C ARG A 112 -0.04 -3.00 -6.03
N LEU A 113 -0.74 -3.68 -6.94
CA LEU A 113 -0.92 -3.21 -8.32
C LEU A 113 -1.78 -1.95 -8.38
N HIS A 114 -2.83 -1.87 -7.56
CA HIS A 114 -3.66 -0.68 -7.42
C HIS A 114 -2.83 0.53 -7.00
N ASP A 115 -1.82 0.34 -6.15
CA ASP A 115 -0.92 1.41 -5.71
C ASP A 115 -0.06 2.02 -6.84
N VAL A 116 0.22 1.24 -7.90
CA VAL A 116 0.93 1.71 -9.10
C VAL A 116 -0.02 2.09 -10.25
N GLY A 117 -1.33 2.15 -9.98
CA GLY A 117 -2.35 2.53 -10.96
C GLY A 117 -2.66 1.43 -11.99
N ARG A 118 -2.47 0.15 -11.63
CA ARG A 118 -2.79 -1.01 -12.47
C ARG A 118 -3.89 -1.83 -11.84
N SER A 119 -4.76 -2.43 -12.64
CA SER A 119 -5.79 -3.34 -12.12
C SER A 119 -5.18 -4.62 -11.52
N GLY A 120 -5.81 -5.18 -10.49
CA GLY A 120 -5.37 -6.44 -9.87
C GLY A 120 -5.29 -7.63 -10.83
N TRP A 121 -6.06 -7.61 -11.92
CA TRP A 121 -6.04 -8.64 -12.97
C TRP A 121 -4.70 -8.81 -13.68
N TRP A 122 -3.83 -7.78 -13.64
CA TRP A 122 -2.49 -7.89 -14.21
C TRP A 122 -1.64 -8.97 -13.55
N GLN A 123 -2.00 -9.49 -12.38
CA GLN A 123 -1.33 -10.65 -11.77
C GLN A 123 -1.29 -11.89 -12.68
N LEU A 124 -2.30 -12.05 -13.55
CA LEU A 124 -2.38 -13.21 -14.43
C LEU A 124 -1.21 -13.29 -15.42
N ILE A 125 -0.55 -12.17 -15.74
CA ILE A 125 0.64 -12.19 -16.58
C ILE A 125 1.79 -12.97 -15.92
N GLY A 126 1.76 -13.13 -14.59
CA GLY A 126 2.73 -13.94 -13.86
C GLY A 126 2.72 -15.42 -14.23
N PHE A 127 1.66 -15.93 -14.87
CA PHE A 127 1.67 -17.27 -15.47
C PHE A 127 2.59 -17.37 -16.70
N THR A 128 3.07 -16.24 -17.20
CA THR A 128 4.10 -16.19 -18.24
C THR A 128 5.46 -15.90 -17.61
N VAL A 129 6.51 -16.56 -18.11
CA VAL A 129 7.90 -16.34 -17.63
C VAL A 129 8.31 -14.87 -17.76
N ILE A 130 7.90 -14.20 -18.85
CA ILE A 130 8.20 -12.78 -19.10
C ILE A 130 7.42 -11.88 -18.13
N GLY A 131 6.14 -12.19 -17.88
CA GLY A 131 5.28 -11.38 -17.03
C GLY A 131 5.70 -11.37 -15.56
N LEU A 132 6.42 -12.38 -15.07
CA LEU A 132 7.03 -12.35 -13.73
C LEU A 132 7.99 -11.15 -13.56
N PHE A 133 8.82 -10.86 -14.56
CA PHE A 133 9.75 -9.72 -14.51
C PHE A 133 8.99 -8.38 -14.52
N VAL A 134 7.91 -8.29 -15.31
CA VAL A 134 7.06 -7.10 -15.37
C VAL A 134 6.36 -6.85 -14.04
N LEU A 135 5.79 -7.89 -13.43
CA LEU A 135 5.16 -7.82 -12.11
C LEU A 135 6.16 -7.43 -11.03
N LEU A 136 7.35 -8.05 -11.03
CA LEU A 136 8.40 -7.74 -10.07
C LEU A 136 8.81 -6.26 -10.17
N TYR A 137 8.99 -5.74 -11.38
CA TYR A 137 9.25 -4.32 -11.61
C TYR A 137 8.13 -3.44 -11.01
N TRP A 138 6.86 -3.77 -11.24
CA TRP A 138 5.74 -3.03 -10.66
C TRP A 138 5.65 -3.15 -9.13
N TYR A 139 5.96 -4.29 -8.56
CA TYR A 139 5.99 -4.48 -7.11
C TYR A 139 7.09 -3.64 -6.43
N CYS A 140 8.23 -3.44 -7.10
CA CYS A 140 9.32 -2.57 -6.64
C CYS A 140 9.04 -1.06 -6.82
N LYS A 141 8.25 -0.67 -7.83
CA LYS A 141 8.04 0.73 -8.22
C LYS A 141 7.37 1.56 -7.10
N PRO A 142 7.77 2.81 -6.83
CA PRO A 142 6.99 3.68 -5.93
C PRO A 142 5.53 3.80 -6.38
N GLY A 143 4.61 3.70 -5.42
CA GLY A 143 3.20 4.00 -5.67
C GLY A 143 2.95 5.47 -5.96
N GLN A 144 1.76 5.77 -6.49
CA GLN A 144 1.34 7.14 -6.80
C GLN A 144 1.04 7.91 -5.51
N GLU A 145 1.50 9.15 -5.38
CA GLU A 145 1.19 9.96 -4.18
C GLU A 145 -0.18 10.62 -4.24
N GLN A 146 -0.68 10.82 -5.46
CA GLN A 146 -2.02 11.36 -5.69
C GLN A 146 -3.07 10.27 -5.49
N THR A 147 -4.28 10.72 -5.14
CA THR A 147 -5.45 9.85 -5.19
C THR A 147 -5.60 9.29 -6.61
N ASN A 148 -5.86 7.99 -6.71
CA ASN A 148 -6.10 7.32 -7.98
C ASN A 148 -7.47 6.63 -7.95
N ASP A 149 -7.82 5.93 -9.02
CA ASP A 149 -9.11 5.23 -9.16
C ASP A 149 -9.38 4.19 -8.05
N PHE A 150 -8.33 3.81 -7.30
CA PHE A 150 -8.38 2.84 -6.21
C PHE A 150 -8.38 3.49 -4.81
N GLY A 151 -8.41 4.82 -4.74
CA GLY A 151 -8.53 5.60 -3.50
C GLY A 151 -7.30 6.45 -3.15
N ALA A 152 -7.37 7.06 -1.97
CA ALA A 152 -6.29 7.86 -1.39
C ALA A 152 -5.04 7.03 -1.10
N ASP A 153 -3.87 7.67 -0.98
CA ASP A 153 -2.58 7.01 -0.71
C ASP A 153 -2.44 6.48 0.73
N VAL A 154 -3.40 5.68 1.19
CA VAL A 154 -3.48 5.11 2.54
C VAL A 154 -3.34 3.59 2.50
N GLU A 155 -2.67 3.01 3.50
CA GLU A 155 -2.58 1.56 3.62
C GLU A 155 -3.94 0.96 3.99
N ALA A 156 -4.37 -0.04 3.22
CA ALA A 156 -5.61 -0.75 3.49
C ALA A 156 -5.63 -1.36 4.90
N GLY A 157 -6.72 -1.13 5.64
CA GLY A 157 -6.87 -1.57 7.03
C GLY A 157 -6.26 -0.62 8.08
N ARG A 158 -5.60 0.47 7.66
CA ARG A 158 -5.31 1.65 8.51
C ARG A 158 -6.26 2.83 8.26
N ALA A 159 -7.09 2.74 7.22
CA ALA A 159 -8.13 3.71 6.89
C ALA A 159 -9.35 3.60 7.82
#